data_AF-A0AA37HIX5-F1
#
_entry.id   AF-A0AA37HIX5-F1
#
_cell.length_a   1.000
_cell.length_b   1.000
_cell.length_c   1.000
_cell.angle_alpha   90.00
_cell.angle_beta   90.00
_cell.angle_gamma   90.00
#
_symmetry.space_group_name_H-M   'P 1'
#
loop_
_entity.id
_entity.type
_entity.pdbx_description
1 polymer ?
#
loop_
_entity_poly.entity_id
_entity_poly.type
_entity_poly.pdbx_seq_one_letter_code
_entity_poly.pdbx_strand_id
1 'polypeptide(L)'
;MVLLGRSSDGTLKRREHVCFAMIIAAVGVAGAGLVSSPVLVLGLLCLSQIGVSATPPLLWPIPTAFLTGSSAAAGIAAINSIGNLSGFFGPYVMGYLKDLTGTFTAGLLVLGAVTLAGGIVAMTLKVSRDLESAVARKAAPAE
;
A
#
# COMPACT_ATOMS: atom_id res chain seq x y z
N MET A 1 6.77 1.22 -9.93
CA MET A 1 7.43 2.07 -8.92
C MET A 1 7.96 3.39 -9.51
N VAL A 2 8.89 3.40 -10.47
CA VAL A 2 9.52 4.65 -10.97
C VAL A 2 8.55 5.57 -11.76
N LEU A 3 7.71 5.02 -12.63
CA LEU A 3 6.78 5.81 -13.46
C LEU A 3 5.63 6.43 -12.65
N LEU A 4 5.06 5.67 -11.70
CA LEU A 4 4.03 6.16 -10.78
C LEU A 4 4.58 7.21 -9.81
N GLY A 5 5.83 7.06 -9.35
CA GLY A 5 6.53 8.09 -8.58
C GLY A 5 6.71 9.38 -9.39
N ARG A 6 7.22 9.30 -10.63
CA ARG A 6 7.38 10.46 -11.52
C ARG A 6 6.05 11.13 -11.88
N SER A 7 5.00 10.35 -12.15
CA SER A 7 3.64 10.85 -12.40
C SER A 7 3.06 11.55 -11.18
N SER A 8 3.24 10.96 -9.99
CA SER A 8 2.76 11.51 -8.74
C SER A 8 3.51 12.78 -8.34
N ASP A 9 4.82 12.84 -8.58
CA ASP A 9 5.64 14.03 -8.32
C ASP A 9 5.34 15.17 -9.31
N GLY A 10 4.92 14.84 -10.53
CA GLY A 10 4.48 15.82 -11.54
C GLY A 10 3.06 16.37 -11.34
N THR A 11 2.20 15.68 -10.58
CA THR A 11 0.77 16.05 -10.43
C THR A 11 0.36 16.55 -9.05
N LEU A 12 1.24 16.49 -8.02
CA LEU A 12 0.95 16.92 -6.63
C LEU A 12 -0.35 16.32 -6.06
N LYS A 13 -0.68 15.10 -6.51
CA LYS A 13 -1.88 14.33 -6.14
C LYS A 13 -1.48 12.96 -5.61
N ARG A 14 -0.51 12.92 -4.68
CA ARG A 14 -0.03 11.66 -4.08
C ARG A 14 -1.15 10.79 -3.51
N ARG A 15 -2.16 11.41 -2.89
CA ARG A 15 -3.33 10.71 -2.32
C ARG A 15 -4.14 9.93 -3.36
N GLU A 16 -4.42 10.53 -4.50
CA GLU A 16 -5.19 9.89 -5.58
C GLU A 16 -4.40 8.72 -6.17
N HIS A 17 -3.08 8.86 -6.29
CA HIS A 17 -2.19 7.79 -6.77
C HIS A 17 -2.07 6.63 -5.77
N VAL A 18 -1.99 6.90 -4.47
CA VAL A 18 -2.01 5.86 -3.42
C VAL A 18 -3.33 5.09 -3.46
N CYS A 19 -4.45 5.82 -3.52
CA CYS A 19 -5.77 5.20 -3.57
C CYS A 19 -5.91 4.33 -4.83
N PHE A 20 -5.53 4.84 -6.00
CA PHE A 20 -5.54 4.08 -7.25
C PHE A 20 -4.66 2.83 -7.17
N ALA A 21 -3.45 2.94 -6.63
CA ALA A 21 -2.54 1.80 -6.46
C ALA A 21 -3.12 0.74 -5.50
N MET A 22 -3.76 1.16 -4.41
CA MET A 22 -4.40 0.23 -3.46
C MET A 22 -5.67 -0.40 -4.03
N ILE A 23 -6.44 0.31 -4.85
CA ILE A 23 -7.58 -0.26 -5.57
C ILE A 23 -7.11 -1.33 -6.55
N ILE A 24 -6.06 -1.05 -7.34
CA ILE A 24 -5.46 -2.07 -8.23
C ILE A 24 -4.98 -3.27 -7.43
N ALA A 25 -4.32 -3.05 -6.29
CA ALA A 25 -3.86 -4.11 -5.41
C ALA A 25 -5.01 -4.99 -4.90
N ALA A 26 -6.09 -4.36 -4.43
CA ALA A 26 -7.28 -5.01 -3.91
C ALA A 26 -8.03 -5.80 -4.98
N VAL A 27 -8.23 -5.21 -6.17
CA VAL A 27 -8.90 -5.87 -7.31
C VAL A 27 -8.07 -7.05 -7.81
N GLY A 28 -6.75 -6.89 -7.91
CA GLY A 28 -5.85 -7.98 -8.32
C GLY A 28 -5.90 -9.16 -7.37
N VAL A 29 -5.81 -8.92 -6.05
CA VAL A 29 -5.81 -10.03 -5.07
C VAL A 29 -7.19 -10.65 -4.87
N ALA A 30 -8.26 -9.86 -4.83
CA ALA A 30 -9.62 -10.36 -4.71
C ALA A 30 -10.03 -11.13 -5.98
N GLY A 31 -9.70 -10.60 -7.15
CA GLY A 31 -9.93 -11.24 -8.43
C GLY A 31 -9.21 -12.58 -8.54
N ALA A 32 -7.96 -12.68 -8.05
CA ALA A 32 -7.21 -13.94 -8.05
C ALA A 32 -7.93 -15.05 -7.26
N GLY A 33 -8.75 -14.71 -6.25
CA GLY A 33 -9.55 -15.68 -5.50
C GLY A 33 -10.79 -16.20 -6.23
N LEU A 34 -11.27 -15.48 -7.25
CA LEU A 34 -12.50 -15.80 -7.97
C LEU A 34 -12.26 -16.58 -9.27
N VAL A 35 -11.00 -16.72 -9.69
CA VAL A 35 -10.63 -17.33 -10.97
C VAL A 35 -9.87 -18.64 -10.73
N SER A 36 -10.17 -19.67 -11.52
CA SER A 36 -9.52 -20.99 -11.39
C SER A 36 -8.40 -21.23 -12.40
N SER A 37 -8.28 -20.42 -13.44
CA SER A 37 -7.22 -20.53 -14.45
C SER A 37 -5.87 -20.06 -13.89
N PRO A 38 -4.83 -20.92 -13.83
CA PRO A 38 -3.53 -20.56 -13.26
C PRO A 38 -2.88 -19.34 -13.91
N VAL A 39 -3.04 -19.18 -15.22
CA VAL A 39 -2.49 -18.05 -15.99
C VAL A 39 -3.16 -16.74 -15.57
N LEU A 40 -4.49 -16.75 -15.40
CA LEU A 40 -5.23 -15.57 -14.96
C LEU A 40 -4.92 -15.23 -13.50
N VAL A 41 -4.82 -16.22 -12.63
CA VAL A 41 -4.43 -16.03 -11.22
C VAL A 41 -3.06 -15.36 -11.14
N LEU A 42 -2.05 -15.87 -11.87
CA LEU A 42 -0.73 -15.26 -11.91
C LEU A 42 -0.77 -13.83 -12.44
N GLY A 43 -1.50 -13.57 -13.53
CA GLY A 43 -1.67 -12.22 -14.07
C GLY A 43 -2.28 -11.24 -13.07
N LEU A 44 -3.29 -11.67 -12.32
CA LEU A 44 -3.98 -10.87 -11.30
C LEU A 44 -3.10 -10.62 -10.06
N LEU A 45 -2.29 -11.61 -9.65
CA LEU A 45 -1.32 -11.43 -8.58
C LEU A 45 -0.17 -10.50 -8.98
N CYS A 46 0.29 -10.56 -10.24
CA CYS A 46 1.25 -9.60 -10.77
C CYS A 46 0.67 -8.18 -10.75
N LEU A 47 -0.59 -8.02 -11.17
CA LEU A 47 -1.29 -6.73 -11.10
C LEU A 47 -1.39 -6.23 -9.65
N SER A 48 -1.72 -7.13 -8.73
CA SER A 48 -1.77 -6.80 -7.31
C SER A 48 -0.41 -6.31 -6.79
N GLN A 49 0.66 -7.01 -7.15
CA GLN A 49 2.03 -6.68 -6.76
C GLN A 49 2.48 -5.32 -7.29
N ILE A 50 2.04 -4.90 -8.48
CA ILE A 50 2.32 -3.56 -9.02
C ILE A 50 1.74 -2.48 -8.11
N GLY A 51 0.50 -2.66 -7.65
CA GLY A 51 -0.18 -1.73 -6.73
C GLY A 51 0.48 -1.67 -5.35
N VAL A 52 0.76 -2.82 -4.75
CA VAL A 52 1.45 -2.92 -3.46
C VAL A 52 2.83 -2.26 -3.52
N SER A 53 3.58 -2.54 -4.58
CA SER A 53 4.90 -1.97 -4.82
C SER A 53 4.89 -0.45 -4.96
N ALA A 54 3.82 0.15 -5.49
CA ALA A 54 3.72 1.60 -5.62
C ALA A 54 3.43 2.32 -4.29
N THR A 55 2.98 1.60 -3.25
CA THR A 55 2.52 2.18 -1.99
C THR A 55 3.65 2.73 -1.09
N PRO A 56 4.75 2.00 -0.82
CA PRO A 56 5.85 2.49 0.02
C PRO A 56 6.43 3.85 -0.38
N PRO A 57 6.80 4.11 -1.66
CA PRO A 57 7.40 5.40 -2.04
C PRO A 57 6.43 6.57 -1.90
N LEU A 58 5.12 6.33 -1.91
CA LEU A 58 4.11 7.37 -1.74
C LEU A 58 3.81 7.64 -0.25
N LEU A 59 3.89 6.61 0.61
CA LEU A 59 3.57 6.73 2.04
C LEU A 59 4.75 7.22 2.88
N TRP A 60 5.97 6.75 2.66
CA TRP A 60 7.14 7.08 3.49
C TRP A 60 7.49 8.58 3.59
N PRO A 61 7.31 9.40 2.54
CA PRO A 61 7.50 10.84 2.63
C PRO A 61 6.53 11.55 3.59
N ILE A 62 5.39 10.95 3.92
CA ILE A 62 4.35 11.59 4.76
C ILE A 62 4.78 11.66 6.23
N PRO A 63 5.05 10.54 6.96
CA PRO A 63 5.41 10.61 8.37
C PRO A 63 6.77 11.29 8.59
N THR A 64 7.70 11.15 7.65
CA THR A 64 9.03 11.77 7.74
C THR A 64 9.01 13.29 7.54
N ALA A 65 7.93 13.84 6.96
CA ALA A 65 7.79 15.28 6.75
C ALA A 65 7.20 16.01 7.98
N PHE A 66 6.42 15.33 8.83
CA PHE A 66 5.84 15.94 10.04
C PHE A 66 6.56 15.56 11.34
N LEU A 67 7.29 14.44 11.36
CA LEU A 67 8.04 13.99 12.54
C LEU A 67 9.50 14.44 12.44
N THR A 68 10.02 15.05 13.50
CA THR A 68 11.43 15.50 13.60
C THR A 68 12.10 14.97 14.86
N GLY A 69 13.40 14.68 14.79
CA GLY A 69 14.20 14.25 15.95
C GLY A 69 13.74 12.93 16.56
N SER A 70 13.57 12.87 17.89
CA SER A 70 13.18 11.65 18.62
C SER A 70 11.77 11.15 18.27
N SER A 71 10.83 12.06 17.96
CA SER A 71 9.47 11.70 17.56
C SER A 71 9.42 10.93 16.24
N ALA A 72 10.35 11.20 15.32
CA ALA A 72 10.48 10.48 14.06
C ALA A 72 10.94 9.04 14.30
N ALA A 73 11.95 8.84 15.15
CA ALA A 73 12.44 7.50 15.47
C ALA A 73 11.34 6.62 16.08
N ALA A 74 10.56 7.17 17.02
CA ALA A 74 9.46 6.45 17.65
C ALA A 74 8.34 6.10 16.64
N GLY A 75 7.95 7.03 15.77
CA GLY A 75 6.94 6.78 14.74
C GLY A 75 7.38 5.73 13.72
N ILE A 76 8.64 5.79 13.26
CA ILE A 76 9.20 4.81 12.33
C ILE A 76 9.30 3.42 12.97
N ALA A 77 9.69 3.34 14.24
CA ALA A 77 9.73 2.09 14.99
C ALA A 77 8.33 1.47 15.14
N ALA A 78 7.32 2.28 15.46
CA ALA A 78 5.94 1.81 15.55
C ALA A 78 5.43 1.25 14.21
N ILE A 79 5.69 1.94 13.09
CA ILE A 79 5.30 1.49 11.75
C ILE A 79 5.96 0.14 11.42
N ASN A 80 7.26 -0.01 11.66
CA ASN A 80 7.97 -1.27 11.39
C ASN A 80 7.49 -2.42 12.27
N SER A 81 7.19 -2.14 13.55
CA SER A 81 6.61 -3.15 14.45
C SER A 81 5.25 -3.65 13.96
N ILE A 82 4.37 -2.74 13.52
CA ILE A 82 3.07 -3.11 12.93
C ILE A 82 3.26 -3.86 11.61
N GLY A 83 4.20 -3.41 10.77
CA GLY A 83 4.55 -4.08 9.51
C GLY A 83 4.98 -5.53 9.73
N ASN A 84 5.88 -5.77 10.69
CA ASN A 84 6.31 -7.13 11.03
C ASN A 84 5.18 -7.96 11.63
N LEU A 85 4.30 -7.36 12.43
CA LEU A 85 3.13 -8.05 12.97
C LEU A 85 2.18 -8.54 11.86
N SER A 86 2.00 -7.74 10.81
CA SER A 86 1.18 -8.15 9.66
C SER A 86 1.72 -9.39 8.94
N GLY A 87 3.04 -9.61 8.98
CA GLY A 87 3.69 -10.81 8.44
C GLY A 87 3.36 -12.09 9.22
N PHE A 88 2.95 -11.99 10.48
CA PHE A 88 2.43 -13.11 11.27
C PHE A 88 0.93 -13.31 11.05
N PHE A 89 0.14 -12.24 11.18
CA PHE A 89 -1.32 -12.32 11.10
C PHE A 89 -1.84 -12.67 9.71
N GLY A 90 -1.20 -12.17 8.64
CA GLY A 90 -1.63 -12.40 7.27
C GLY A 90 -1.69 -13.89 6.91
N PRO A 91 -0.56 -14.64 6.99
CA PRO A 91 -0.54 -16.07 6.75
C PRO A 91 -1.39 -16.87 7.75
N TYR A 92 -1.45 -16.45 9.01
CA TYR A 92 -2.28 -17.13 10.02
C TYR A 92 -3.77 -17.07 9.66
N VAL A 93 -4.30 -15.88 9.37
CA VAL A 93 -5.70 -15.70 8.95
C VAL A 93 -5.97 -16.43 7.64
N MET A 94 -5.04 -16.36 6.68
CA MET A 94 -5.12 -17.08 5.42
C MET A 94 -5.25 -18.61 5.64
N GLY A 95 -4.40 -19.18 6.50
CA GLY A 95 -4.40 -20.60 6.84
C GLY A 95 -5.68 -21.00 7.57
N TYR A 96 -6.09 -20.23 8.58
CA TYR A 96 -7.31 -20.49 9.33
C TYR A 96 -8.56 -20.49 8.43
N LEU A 97 -8.68 -19.51 7.52
CA LEU A 97 -9.77 -19.45 6.55
C LEU A 97 -9.71 -20.63 5.55
N LYS A 98 -8.51 -21.04 5.15
CA LYS A 98 -8.32 -22.20 4.27
C LYS A 98 -8.75 -23.49 4.97
N ASP A 99 -8.43 -23.66 6.25
CA ASP A 99 -8.79 -24.86 7.02
C ASP A 99 -10.31 -24.95 7.22
N LEU A 100 -11.00 -23.81 7.39
CA LEU A 100 -12.46 -23.76 7.52
C LEU A 100 -13.20 -23.94 6.19
N THR A 101 -12.72 -23.32 5.10
CA THR A 101 -13.44 -23.28 3.82
C THR A 101 -12.94 -24.29 2.80
N GLY A 102 -11.81 -24.95 3.07
CA GLY A 102 -11.11 -25.84 2.14
C GLY A 102 -10.45 -25.12 0.96
N THR A 103 -10.55 -23.79 0.84
CA THR A 103 -10.08 -23.02 -0.31
C THR A 103 -9.33 -21.76 0.09
N PHE A 104 -8.50 -21.23 -0.81
CA PHE A 104 -7.79 -19.96 -0.59
C PHE A 104 -8.61 -18.73 -0.96
N THR A 105 -9.78 -18.89 -1.59
CA THR A 105 -10.64 -17.79 -2.05
C THR A 105 -11.03 -16.86 -0.90
N ALA A 106 -11.47 -17.42 0.23
CA ALA A 106 -11.88 -16.63 1.39
C ALA A 106 -10.71 -15.78 1.95
N GLY A 107 -9.52 -16.35 2.02
CA GLY A 107 -8.32 -15.61 2.45
C GLY A 107 -7.92 -14.49 1.49
N LEU A 108 -7.98 -14.73 0.18
CA LEU A 108 -7.68 -13.72 -0.85
C LEU A 108 -8.69 -12.56 -0.85
N LEU A 109 -9.97 -12.85 -0.63
CA LEU A 109 -11.02 -11.84 -0.49
C LEU A 109 -10.83 -10.98 0.76
N VAL A 110 -10.49 -11.59 1.89
CA VAL A 110 -10.15 -10.86 3.12
C VAL A 110 -8.94 -9.96 2.91
N LEU A 111 -7.90 -10.47 2.24
CA LEU A 111 -6.71 -9.67 1.90
C LEU A 111 -7.08 -8.47 1.04
N GLY A 112 -7.94 -8.67 0.04
CA GLY A 112 -8.47 -7.61 -0.83
C GLY A 112 -9.28 -6.57 -0.05
N ALA A 113 -10.16 -7.01 0.84
CA ALA A 113 -10.98 -6.12 1.67
C ALA A 113 -10.13 -5.25 2.61
N VAL A 114 -9.13 -5.85 3.29
CA VAL A 114 -8.21 -5.11 4.17
C VAL A 114 -7.34 -4.14 3.37
N THR A 115 -6.88 -4.53 2.18
CA THR A 115 -6.11 -3.65 1.27
C THR A 115 -6.96 -2.45 0.83
N LEU A 116 -8.22 -2.68 0.48
CA LEU A 116 -9.16 -1.62 0.11
C LEU A 116 -9.43 -0.68 1.30
N ALA A 117 -9.65 -1.22 2.49
CA ALA A 117 -9.83 -0.43 3.71
C ALA A 117 -8.60 0.45 3.99
N GLY A 118 -7.39 -0.08 3.79
CA GLY A 118 -6.15 0.69 3.85
C GLY A 118 -6.14 1.87 2.86
N GLY A 119 -6.66 1.66 1.64
CA GLY A 119 -6.78 2.70 0.61
C GLY A 119 -7.75 3.80 1.00
N ILE A 120 -8.89 3.43 1.60
CA ILE A 120 -9.89 4.37 2.11
C ILE A 120 -9.30 5.19 3.27
N VAL A 121 -8.60 4.55 4.20
CA VAL A 121 -7.90 5.24 5.30
C VAL A 121 -6.82 6.17 4.75
N ALA A 122 -6.10 5.77 3.70
CA ALA A 122 -5.12 6.65 3.05
C ALA A 122 -5.76 7.93 2.46
N MET A 123 -7.04 7.88 2.05
CA MET A 123 -7.76 9.07 1.60
C MET A 123 -8.10 10.04 2.74
N THR A 124 -8.30 9.55 3.97
CA THR A 124 -8.63 10.40 5.13
C THR A 124 -7.41 11.14 5.69
N LEU A 125 -6.19 10.65 5.40
CA LEU A 125 -4.95 11.34 5.75
C LEU A 125 -4.89 12.71 5.08
N LYS A 126 -5.02 13.80 5.85
CA LYS A 126 -4.84 15.18 5.38
C LYS A 126 -3.35 15.49 5.14
N VAL A 127 -2.82 15.07 4.00
CA VAL A 127 -1.55 15.57 3.43
C VAL A 127 -1.73 17.04 3.03
N SER A 128 -1.27 17.98 3.85
CA SER A 128 -1.25 19.40 3.48
C SER A 128 -0.33 19.60 2.26
N ARG A 129 -0.84 20.28 1.22
CA ARG A 129 -0.10 20.58 -0.02
C ARG A 129 1.24 21.27 0.25
N ASP A 130 1.33 22.02 1.34
CA ASP A 130 2.56 22.70 1.80
C ASP A 130 3.72 21.75 2.09
N LEU A 131 3.47 20.53 2.61
CA LEU A 131 4.53 19.54 2.82
C LEU A 131 4.93 18.83 1.53
N GLU A 132 3.99 18.67 0.59
CA GLU A 132 4.28 18.17 -0.75
C GLU A 132 5.25 19.11 -1.48
N SER A 133 5.03 20.43 -1.39
CA SER A 133 5.97 21.44 -1.91
C SER A 133 7.30 21.47 -1.16
N ALA A 134 7.31 21.26 0.16
CA ALA A 134 8.55 21.27 0.94
C ALA A 134 9.44 20.04 0.65
N VAL A 135 8.85 18.86 0.47
CA VAL A 135 9.58 17.64 0.07
C VAL A 135 10.09 17.75 -1.37
N ALA A 136 9.28 18.27 -2.30
CA ALA A 136 9.72 18.51 -3.68
C ALA A 136 10.89 19.52 -3.74
N ARG A 137 10.85 20.58 -2.92
CA ARG A 137 11.92 21.58 -2.83
C ARG A 137 13.21 21.04 -2.21
N LYS A 138 13.12 20.05 -1.31
CA LYS A 138 14.28 19.36 -0.72
C LYS A 138 14.88 18.28 -1.65
N ALA A 139 14.09 17.78 -2.61
CA ALA A 139 14.53 16.83 -3.62
C ALA A 139 15.03 17.49 -4.92
N ALA A 140 14.82 18.80 -5.08
CA ALA A 140 15.43 19.57 -6.16
C ALA A 140 16.97 19.54 -5.99
N PRO A 141 17.74 19.20 -7.05
CA PRO A 141 19.19 19.28 -6.98
C PRO A 141 19.58 20.71 -6.57
N ALA A 142 20.46 20.82 -5.56
CA ALA A 142 21.08 22.09 -5.23
C ALA A 142 21.86 22.55 -6.47
N GLU A 143 21.33 23.56 -7.15
CA GLU A 143 22.08 24.34 -8.14
C GLU A 143 23.21 25.12 -7.45
#